data_AF-A0A257VNW8-F1
#
_entry.id   AF-A0A257VNW8-F1
#
_cell.length_a   1.000
_cell.length_b   1.000
_cell.length_c   1.000
_cell.angle_alpha   90.00
_cell.angle_beta   90.00
_cell.angle_gamma   90.00
#
_symmetry.space_group_name_H-M   'P 1'
#
loop_
_entity.id
_entity.type
_entity.pdbx_description
1 polymer ?
#
loop_
_entity_poly.entity_id
_entity_poly.type
_entity_poly.pdbx_seq_one_letter_code
_entity_poly.pdbx_strand_id
1 'polypeptide(L)'
;ATLLLGYPTGGSMTVATNFYNFAKYYAGFVQDDWRVTSKLTLNFGLRYEYETGPADRNNNFITGFDPAVASPLQQTVPDPKIVGGVQFAGVNGNGTTAGNPNQNKFSPRFGFAWSKDSKTAIRGGYGIFWAPLPFSFQSTIGYSQSTPIVASFDNNFTPATTLDNPYPNGLIPIVGNAAGLATGIGQGLSLPDRDARSGYVQQYSFDIQRQLPAGFVLGAGYVGSKSLQLAQDGRNINQLAPEFLSLGTALNQSVPNPMFNRGGLLNVAGAVISRSQLLRPHPQFTSVTLNNSDTNRAIAYGSVGNTFSSTVAGPQNAYAPEQEYSLSSVHSPNRLSMAITYELPLFKTNRYLGGWSINAVSVMQSGYPLTITQPNDNSVIGASHMRPNGTGLSAKVDKPFSERLNGWINPAAFSQAPQFTFGNTSRTNPQFRAEALNFTNTPMFNGPNTTFTNPQFGLISSQANFSRLVQLGVRFFL
;
A
#
# COMPACT_ATOMS: atom_id res chain seq x y z
N ALA A 1 8.29 17.47 38.40
CA ALA A 1 8.87 18.66 39.08
C ALA A 1 9.59 19.58 38.10
N THR A 2 10.38 19.08 37.14
CA THR A 2 11.14 19.87 36.15
C THR A 2 10.30 20.78 35.24
N LEU A 3 9.09 20.37 34.85
CA LEU A 3 8.18 21.20 34.02
C LEU A 3 7.77 22.52 34.72
N LEU A 4 7.54 22.48 36.03
CA LEU A 4 7.17 23.67 36.83
C LEU A 4 8.35 24.63 37.02
N LEU A 5 9.58 24.15 36.80
CA LEU A 5 10.82 24.92 36.88
C LEU A 5 11.27 25.45 35.51
N GLY A 6 10.48 25.22 34.45
CA GLY A 6 10.80 25.68 33.10
C GLY A 6 11.91 24.89 32.41
N TYR A 7 12.25 23.68 32.88
CA TYR A 7 13.29 22.84 32.27
C TYR A 7 12.68 21.71 31.43
N PRO A 8 12.98 21.64 30.12
CA PRO A 8 12.50 20.54 29.29
C PRO A 8 13.20 19.23 29.65
N THR A 9 12.50 18.10 29.50
CA THR A 9 13.09 16.75 29.60
C THR A 9 13.44 16.15 28.24
N GLY A 10 13.18 16.89 27.16
CA GLY A 10 13.41 16.49 25.78
C GLY A 10 12.47 17.20 24.83
N GLY A 11 12.68 17.01 23.54
CA GLY A 11 11.86 17.57 22.47
C GLY A 11 12.70 17.78 21.21
N SER A 12 12.07 18.31 20.17
CA SER A 12 12.78 18.71 18.95
C SER A 12 11.98 19.76 18.19
N MET A 13 12.68 20.54 17.37
CA MET A 13 12.09 21.46 16.40
C MET A 13 12.58 21.06 15.01
N THR A 14 11.64 20.88 14.08
CA THR A 14 11.95 20.54 12.71
C THR A 14 11.75 21.74 11.82
N VAL A 15 12.79 22.11 11.06
CA VAL A 15 12.73 23.11 10.00
C VAL A 15 12.74 22.36 8.67
N ALA A 16 11.84 22.71 7.75
CA ALA A 16 11.75 22.07 6.44
C ALA A 16 11.66 23.10 5.32
N THR A 17 12.20 22.75 4.16
CA THR A 17 12.07 23.53 2.93
C THR A 17 10.64 23.41 2.42
N ASN A 18 10.05 24.51 1.95
CA ASN A 18 8.75 24.46 1.30
C ASN A 18 8.86 23.78 -0.07
N PHE A 19 8.08 22.72 -0.27
CA PHE A 19 7.94 22.03 -1.54
C PHE A 19 6.72 22.55 -2.30
N TYR A 20 6.93 22.97 -3.55
CA TYR A 20 5.90 23.45 -4.47
C TYR A 20 5.69 22.40 -5.56
N ASN A 21 4.96 21.35 -5.18
CA ASN A 21 4.83 20.16 -5.99
C ASN A 21 3.85 20.33 -7.13
N PHE A 22 4.24 19.86 -8.32
CA PHE A 22 3.39 19.86 -9.50
C PHE A 22 3.69 18.66 -10.40
N ALA A 23 2.72 18.29 -11.22
CA ALA A 23 2.95 17.49 -12.42
C ALA A 23 2.21 18.19 -13.57
N LYS A 24 2.77 18.15 -14.78
CA LYS A 24 2.09 18.66 -15.96
C LYS A 24 1.10 17.61 -16.42
N TYR A 25 -0.16 17.99 -16.57
CA TYR A 25 -1.23 17.11 -17.01
C TYR A 25 -2.04 17.76 -18.12
N TYR A 26 -2.14 17.09 -19.27
CA TYR A 26 -3.02 17.46 -20.37
C TYR A 26 -3.82 16.24 -20.78
N ALA A 27 -5.11 16.40 -21.08
CA ALA A 27 -5.90 15.28 -21.53
C ALA A 27 -6.94 15.71 -22.56
N GLY A 28 -7.21 14.81 -23.50
CA GLY A 28 -8.27 14.93 -24.48
C GLY A 28 -9.07 13.64 -24.55
N PHE A 29 -10.32 13.72 -24.94
CA PHE A 29 -11.15 12.54 -25.15
C PHE A 29 -12.07 12.71 -26.35
N VAL A 30 -12.37 11.59 -26.99
CA VAL A 30 -13.42 11.45 -28.00
C VAL A 30 -14.29 10.27 -27.61
N GLN A 31 -15.59 10.39 -27.78
CA GLN A 31 -16.55 9.32 -27.52
C GLN A 31 -17.70 9.40 -28.51
N ASP A 32 -18.16 8.25 -28.98
CA ASP A 32 -19.29 8.12 -29.89
C ASP A 32 -20.23 6.98 -29.48
N ASP A 33 -21.53 7.17 -29.75
CA ASP A 33 -22.61 6.22 -29.51
C ASP A 33 -23.29 5.87 -30.84
N TRP A 34 -22.88 4.74 -31.42
CA TRP A 34 -23.38 4.31 -32.72
C TRP A 34 -24.57 3.36 -32.57
N ARG A 35 -25.76 3.83 -32.96
CA ARG A 35 -26.96 2.99 -33.09
C ARG A 35 -26.91 2.18 -34.39
N VAL A 36 -26.27 1.02 -34.33
CA VAL A 36 -26.16 0.09 -35.48
C VAL A 36 -27.53 -0.38 -35.96
N THR A 37 -28.45 -0.64 -35.02
CA THR A 37 -29.86 -0.97 -35.31
C THR A 37 -30.76 -0.33 -34.25
N SER A 38 -32.09 -0.46 -34.41
CA SER A 38 -33.04 -0.07 -33.35
C SER A 38 -32.89 -0.87 -32.05
N LYS A 39 -32.14 -1.97 -32.08
CA LYS A 39 -31.92 -2.89 -30.96
C LYS A 39 -30.48 -2.92 -30.46
N LEU A 40 -29.51 -2.42 -31.22
CA LEU A 40 -28.08 -2.52 -30.91
C LEU A 40 -27.45 -1.13 -30.96
N THR A 41 -26.88 -0.72 -29.84
CA THR A 41 -26.02 0.47 -29.72
C THR A 41 -24.62 0.02 -29.32
N LEU A 42 -23.60 0.57 -29.97
CA LEU A 42 -22.20 0.41 -29.60
C LEU A 42 -21.69 1.75 -29.06
N ASN A 43 -20.91 1.72 -27.99
CA ASN A 43 -20.24 2.88 -27.42
C ASN A 43 -18.73 2.71 -27.61
N PHE A 44 -18.07 3.73 -28.13
CA PHE A 44 -16.63 3.75 -28.31
C PHE A 44 -16.08 5.03 -27.70
N GLY A 45 -15.00 4.93 -26.95
CA GLY A 45 -14.31 6.08 -26.39
C GLY A 45 -12.80 5.89 -26.42
N LEU A 46 -12.08 6.98 -26.66
CA LEU A 46 -10.65 7.04 -26.45
C LEU A 46 -10.32 8.31 -25.70
N ARG A 47 -9.62 8.15 -24.57
CA ARG A 47 -9.00 9.27 -23.87
C ARG A 47 -7.48 9.14 -23.98
N TYR A 48 -6.83 10.25 -24.32
CA TYR A 48 -5.38 10.39 -24.28
C TYR A 48 -5.03 11.33 -23.13
N GLU A 49 -4.00 10.96 -22.36
CA GLU A 49 -3.49 11.74 -21.24
C GLU A 49 -1.98 11.87 -21.38
N TYR A 50 -1.49 13.11 -21.29
CA TYR A 50 -0.09 13.44 -21.10
C TYR A 50 0.14 13.78 -19.63
N GLU A 51 0.99 13.03 -18.92
CA GLU A 51 1.30 13.27 -17.50
C GLU A 51 2.80 13.12 -17.24
N THR A 52 3.43 14.13 -16.62
CA THR A 52 4.82 14.02 -16.13
C THR A 52 4.89 13.41 -14.75
N GLY A 53 6.08 12.99 -14.31
CA GLY A 53 6.30 12.66 -12.89
C GLY A 53 6.15 13.90 -11.99
N PRO A 54 5.89 13.72 -10.68
CA PRO A 54 5.90 14.81 -9.72
C PRO A 54 7.24 15.55 -9.70
N ALA A 55 7.19 16.87 -9.69
CA ALA A 55 8.35 17.76 -9.66
C ALA A 55 8.14 18.85 -8.60
N ASP A 56 9.24 19.45 -8.16
CA ASP A 56 9.21 20.66 -7.33
C ASP A 56 9.60 21.88 -8.17
N ARG A 57 8.96 23.03 -7.93
CA ARG A 57 9.27 24.28 -8.66
C ARG A 57 10.75 24.67 -8.59
N ASN A 58 11.40 24.38 -7.45
CA ASN A 58 12.76 24.80 -7.17
C ASN A 58 13.77 23.65 -7.25
N ASN A 59 13.35 22.45 -7.68
CA ASN A 59 14.15 21.23 -7.66
C ASN A 59 14.72 20.88 -6.27
N ASN A 60 14.05 21.29 -5.20
CA ASN A 60 14.51 21.08 -3.83
C ASN A 60 14.13 19.68 -3.30
N PHE A 61 14.28 18.62 -4.12
CA PHE A 61 13.89 17.26 -3.73
C PHE A 61 14.80 16.18 -4.33
N ILE A 62 14.62 14.95 -3.86
CA ILE A 62 15.33 13.77 -4.36
C ILE A 62 14.46 13.01 -5.36
N THR A 63 15.03 12.69 -6.52
CA THR A 63 14.38 11.95 -7.61
C THR A 63 14.61 10.45 -7.54
N GLY A 64 15.57 9.99 -6.74
CA GLY A 64 15.87 8.56 -6.60
C GLY A 64 17.19 8.25 -5.90
N PHE A 65 17.69 7.05 -6.18
CA PHE A 65 18.96 6.53 -5.68
C PHE A 65 19.74 5.91 -6.84
N ASP A 66 21.02 6.25 -6.96
CA ASP A 66 21.92 5.55 -7.86
C ASP A 66 22.65 4.46 -7.07
N PRO A 67 22.41 3.16 -7.34
CA PRO A 67 23.06 2.09 -6.60
C PRO A 67 24.51 1.83 -7.04
N ALA A 68 24.94 2.35 -8.20
CA ALA A 68 26.24 2.03 -8.79
C ALA A 68 27.27 3.15 -8.59
N VAL A 69 26.83 4.38 -8.29
CA VAL A 69 27.72 5.52 -8.07
C VAL A 69 28.69 5.25 -6.91
N ALA A 70 29.97 5.62 -7.09
CA ALA A 70 30.96 5.46 -6.04
C ALA A 70 30.64 6.37 -4.84
N SER A 71 30.65 5.81 -3.63
CA SER A 71 30.48 6.60 -2.40
C SER A 71 31.71 7.47 -2.15
N PRO A 72 31.57 8.69 -1.62
CA PRO A 72 32.71 9.49 -1.16
C PRO A 72 33.60 8.75 -0.15
N LEU A 73 33.04 7.84 0.65
CA LEU A 73 33.81 7.03 1.61
C LEU A 73 34.80 6.08 0.96
N GLN A 74 34.56 5.66 -0.30
CA GLN A 74 35.41 4.70 -1.02
C GLN A 74 36.87 5.18 -1.14
N GLN A 75 37.12 6.50 -1.10
CA GLN A 75 38.47 7.07 -1.12
C GLN A 75 39.30 6.71 0.11
N THR A 76 38.64 6.40 1.23
CA THR A 76 39.28 6.14 2.53
C THR A 76 39.01 4.74 3.07
N VAL A 77 38.10 4.01 2.41
CA VAL A 77 37.73 2.63 2.73
C VAL A 77 37.98 1.77 1.49
N PRO A 78 39.11 1.06 1.41
CA PRO A 78 39.45 0.27 0.21
C PRO A 78 38.59 -1.00 0.06
N ASP A 79 38.12 -1.58 1.16
CA ASP A 79 37.27 -2.78 1.20
C ASP A 79 36.28 -2.69 2.37
N PRO A 80 35.00 -3.07 2.23
CA PRO A 80 34.32 -3.50 1.00
C PRO A 80 34.16 -2.37 -0.02
N LYS A 81 33.81 -2.72 -1.27
CA LYS A 81 33.36 -1.75 -2.26
C LYS A 81 32.10 -1.04 -1.75
N ILE A 82 32.16 0.28 -1.62
CA ILE A 82 31.08 1.15 -1.15
C ILE A 82 30.54 1.96 -2.32
N VAL A 83 29.31 1.62 -2.72
CA VAL A 83 28.56 2.30 -3.79
C VAL A 83 27.18 2.68 -3.30
N GLY A 84 26.54 3.63 -3.97
CA GLY A 84 25.21 4.10 -3.62
C GLY A 84 25.17 5.56 -3.21
N GLY A 85 24.23 6.32 -3.74
CA GLY A 85 23.99 7.70 -3.33
C GLY A 85 22.65 8.27 -3.79
N VAL A 86 22.16 9.28 -3.08
CA VAL A 86 20.91 9.96 -3.42
C VAL A 86 21.05 10.77 -4.72
N GLN A 87 19.98 10.83 -5.51
CA GLN A 87 19.90 11.64 -6.72
C GLN A 87 19.04 12.87 -6.47
N PHE A 88 19.66 14.04 -6.45
CA PHE A 88 18.95 15.32 -6.33
C PHE A 88 18.42 15.77 -7.70
N ALA A 89 17.22 16.35 -7.71
CA ALA A 89 16.60 16.88 -8.91
C ALA A 89 17.49 17.91 -9.61
N GLY A 90 17.75 17.72 -10.90
CA GLY A 90 18.53 18.66 -11.73
C GLY A 90 20.04 18.75 -11.40
N VAL A 91 20.56 17.92 -10.50
CA VAL A 91 21.99 17.90 -10.12
C VAL A 91 22.71 16.77 -10.85
N ASN A 92 23.93 16.99 -11.33
CA ASN A 92 24.78 15.97 -11.99
C ASN A 92 24.08 15.21 -13.14
N GLY A 93 23.22 15.90 -13.90
CA GLY A 93 22.48 15.31 -15.02
C GLY A 93 21.25 14.49 -14.62
N ASN A 94 20.90 14.43 -13.33
CA ASN A 94 19.66 13.80 -12.88
C ASN A 94 18.44 14.56 -13.43
N GLY A 95 17.35 13.83 -13.69
CA GLY A 95 16.06 14.42 -14.06
C GLY A 95 15.49 15.33 -12.97
N THR A 96 14.42 16.06 -13.30
CA THR A 96 13.74 16.99 -12.37
C THR A 96 12.39 16.47 -11.88
N THR A 97 12.06 15.22 -12.20
CA THR A 97 10.80 14.57 -11.82
C THR A 97 11.07 13.27 -11.08
N ALA A 98 10.20 12.92 -10.12
CA ALA A 98 10.20 11.61 -9.47
C ALA A 98 9.47 10.58 -10.35
N GLY A 99 9.94 9.34 -10.30
CA GLY A 99 9.36 8.23 -11.06
C GLY A 99 9.57 8.35 -12.57
N ASN A 100 9.10 7.33 -13.28
CA ASN A 100 9.17 7.20 -14.73
C ASN A 100 7.79 6.80 -15.28
N PRO A 101 6.75 7.65 -15.14
CA PRO A 101 5.44 7.36 -15.68
C PRO A 101 5.54 7.23 -17.19
N ASN A 102 4.70 6.36 -17.77
CA ASN A 102 4.42 6.49 -19.19
C ASN A 102 3.75 7.85 -19.41
N GLN A 103 4.47 8.77 -20.03
CA GLN A 103 3.97 10.12 -20.24
C GLN A 103 2.80 10.13 -21.21
N ASN A 104 2.68 9.14 -22.10
CA ASN A 104 1.63 9.07 -23.11
C ASN A 104 0.69 7.91 -22.81
N LYS A 105 -0.46 8.24 -22.23
CA LYS A 105 -1.43 7.26 -21.71
C LYS A 105 -2.64 7.20 -22.61
N PHE A 106 -2.96 5.99 -23.09
CA PHE A 106 -4.17 5.73 -23.86
C PHE A 106 -5.16 4.94 -23.01
N SER A 107 -6.39 5.43 -22.96
CA SER A 107 -7.49 4.90 -22.17
C SER A 107 -8.67 4.55 -23.10
N PRO A 108 -8.57 3.47 -23.90
CA PRO A 108 -9.68 3.03 -24.75
C PRO A 108 -10.84 2.51 -23.90
N ARG A 109 -12.05 2.70 -24.42
CA ARG A 109 -13.32 2.22 -23.86
C ARG A 109 -14.18 1.69 -24.99
N PHE A 110 -14.78 0.54 -24.75
CA PHE A 110 -15.71 -0.10 -25.67
C PHE A 110 -16.89 -0.63 -24.88
N GLY A 111 -18.10 -0.44 -25.39
CA GLY A 111 -19.32 -0.97 -24.79
C GLY A 111 -20.37 -1.30 -25.83
N PHE A 112 -21.35 -2.08 -25.42
CA PHE A 112 -22.53 -2.36 -26.22
C PHE A 112 -23.78 -2.45 -25.33
N ALA A 113 -24.91 -2.12 -25.94
CA ALA A 113 -26.24 -2.35 -25.40
C ALA A 113 -27.10 -2.98 -26.48
N TRP A 114 -27.62 -4.17 -26.21
CA TRP A 114 -28.41 -4.96 -27.13
C TRP A 114 -29.75 -5.38 -26.51
N SER A 115 -30.85 -4.99 -27.15
CA SER A 115 -32.18 -5.51 -26.88
C SER A 115 -32.41 -6.74 -27.77
N LYS A 116 -32.25 -7.95 -27.21
CA LYS A 116 -32.54 -9.20 -27.93
C LYS A 116 -34.01 -9.27 -28.33
N ASP A 117 -34.89 -8.88 -27.42
CA ASP A 117 -36.33 -8.74 -27.59
C ASP A 117 -36.85 -7.60 -26.69
N SER A 118 -38.16 -7.30 -26.75
CA SER A 118 -38.78 -6.23 -25.96
C SER A 118 -38.74 -6.46 -24.44
N LYS A 119 -38.29 -7.64 -24.00
CA LYS A 119 -38.21 -8.03 -22.59
C LYS A 119 -36.79 -8.26 -22.13
N THR A 120 -35.80 -8.31 -23.02
CA THR A 120 -34.43 -8.74 -22.71
C THR A 120 -33.42 -7.71 -23.18
N ALA A 121 -32.67 -7.17 -22.24
CA ALA A 121 -31.55 -6.27 -22.47
C ALA A 121 -30.24 -6.94 -22.06
N ILE A 122 -29.23 -6.83 -22.90
CA ILE A 122 -27.87 -7.30 -22.65
C ILE A 122 -26.94 -6.10 -22.78
N ARG A 123 -26.06 -5.91 -21.82
CA ARG A 123 -25.07 -4.82 -21.82
C ARG A 123 -23.70 -5.41 -21.52
N GLY A 124 -22.67 -4.78 -22.04
CA GLY A 124 -21.31 -5.13 -21.66
C GLY A 124 -20.34 -4.05 -22.07
N GLY A 125 -19.15 -4.09 -21.48
CA GLY A 125 -18.11 -3.14 -21.83
C GLY A 125 -16.76 -3.49 -21.24
N TYR A 126 -15.75 -2.81 -21.75
CA TYR A 126 -14.35 -2.90 -21.35
C TYR A 126 -13.72 -1.51 -21.41
N GLY A 127 -12.84 -1.19 -20.46
CA GLY A 127 -12.08 0.05 -20.49
C GLY A 127 -10.78 -0.01 -19.71
N ILE A 128 -9.80 0.78 -20.13
CA ILE A 128 -8.54 1.00 -19.42
C ILE A 128 -8.59 2.37 -18.72
N PHE A 129 -8.16 2.39 -17.47
CA PHE A 129 -8.11 3.59 -16.64
C PHE A 129 -6.77 3.67 -15.94
N TRP A 130 -6.04 4.77 -16.15
CA TRP A 130 -4.77 5.01 -15.49
C TRP A 130 -4.97 5.56 -14.09
N ALA A 131 -4.14 5.13 -13.16
CA ALA A 131 -3.98 5.77 -11.88
C ALA A 131 -2.95 6.91 -12.01
N PRO A 132 -3.21 8.09 -11.42
CA PRO A 132 -2.20 9.14 -11.34
C PRO A 132 -1.02 8.67 -10.48
N LEU A 133 0.18 9.19 -10.72
CA LEU A 133 1.28 8.96 -9.80
C LEU A 133 0.99 9.67 -8.45
N PRO A 134 1.19 9.01 -7.30
CA PRO A 134 0.94 9.61 -6.01
C PRO A 134 1.93 10.76 -5.73
N PHE A 135 1.39 11.92 -5.37
CA PHE A 135 2.15 13.09 -4.88
C PHE A 135 2.58 12.95 -3.41
N SER A 136 2.14 11.89 -2.73
CA SER A 136 2.12 11.80 -1.28
C SER A 136 3.47 11.49 -0.64
N PHE A 137 4.49 11.08 -1.41
CA PHE A 137 5.80 10.73 -0.87
C PHE A 137 6.92 11.56 -1.49
N GLN A 138 7.64 12.28 -0.64
CA GLN A 138 8.86 13.00 -0.99
C GLN A 138 9.88 12.78 0.10
N SER A 139 11.08 12.37 -0.31
CA SER A 139 12.18 12.26 0.65
C SER A 139 12.57 13.66 1.12
N THR A 140 12.58 13.86 2.43
CA THR A 140 12.94 15.13 3.05
C THR A 140 14.42 15.19 3.42
N ILE A 141 15.20 14.13 3.17
CA ILE A 141 16.62 14.11 3.55
C ILE A 141 17.38 15.20 2.78
N GLY A 142 18.20 15.97 3.51
CA GLY A 142 18.84 17.18 3.00
C GLY A 142 17.96 18.43 3.04
N TYR A 143 16.63 18.30 2.91
CA TYR A 143 15.67 19.42 2.81
C TYR A 143 14.80 19.63 4.05
N SER A 144 14.95 18.79 5.06
CA SER A 144 14.38 18.93 6.40
C SER A 144 15.46 18.63 7.43
N GLN A 145 15.44 19.35 8.54
CA GLN A 145 16.37 19.15 9.63
C GLN A 145 15.68 19.25 10.98
N SER A 146 15.89 18.25 11.84
CA SER A 146 15.40 18.22 13.21
C SER A 146 16.51 18.62 14.18
N THR A 147 16.25 19.64 14.99
CA THR A 147 17.13 20.07 16.07
C THR A 147 16.57 19.51 17.37
N PRO A 148 17.26 18.55 18.03
CA PRO A 148 16.81 18.04 19.32
C PRO A 148 17.05 19.08 20.42
N ILE A 149 16.16 19.11 21.41
CA ILE A 149 16.39 19.84 22.66
C ILE A 149 17.43 19.04 23.46
N VAL A 150 18.57 19.66 23.73
CA VAL A 150 19.57 19.10 24.64
C VAL A 150 19.17 19.51 26.06
N ALA A 151 18.41 18.64 26.74
CA ALA A 151 17.90 18.91 28.08
C ALA A 151 19.00 18.93 29.15
N SER A 152 20.04 18.11 28.99
CA SER A 152 21.15 17.95 29.93
C SER A 152 22.32 17.21 29.25
N PHE A 153 23.54 17.44 29.74
CA PHE A 153 24.76 16.72 29.32
C PHE A 153 25.18 15.60 30.30
N ASP A 154 24.46 15.47 31.41
CA ASP A 154 24.79 14.65 32.56
C ASP A 154 23.56 13.88 33.06
N ASN A 155 22.81 13.23 32.16
CA ASN A 155 21.66 12.38 32.51
C ASN A 155 20.57 13.10 33.34
N ASN A 156 20.28 14.35 33.01
CA ASN A 156 19.28 15.22 33.66
C ASN A 156 19.62 15.65 35.10
N PHE A 157 20.89 15.59 35.53
CA PHE A 157 21.31 16.19 36.80
C PHE A 157 21.36 17.72 36.70
N THR A 158 21.93 18.26 35.63
CA THR A 158 22.05 19.69 35.37
C THR A 158 21.29 20.08 34.10
N PRO A 159 20.30 21.00 34.17
CA PRO A 159 19.64 21.50 32.97
C PRO A 159 20.62 22.23 32.05
N ALA A 160 20.68 21.82 30.79
CA ALA A 160 21.49 22.47 29.76
C ALA A 160 20.74 23.61 29.04
N THR A 161 19.42 23.71 29.20
CA THR A 161 18.56 24.65 28.50
C THR A 161 17.24 24.88 29.26
N THR A 162 16.47 25.91 28.90
CA THR A 162 15.13 26.21 29.47
C THR A 162 14.04 26.15 28.39
N LEU A 163 12.76 26.16 28.77
CA LEU A 163 11.63 26.27 27.86
C LEU A 163 11.52 27.65 27.20
N ASP A 164 12.03 28.70 27.85
CA ASP A 164 12.05 30.06 27.28
C ASP A 164 13.10 30.20 26.16
N ASN A 165 14.20 29.43 26.24
CA ASN A 165 15.19 29.34 25.19
C ASN A 165 15.70 27.89 25.06
N PRO A 166 14.93 27.00 24.39
CA PRO A 166 15.25 25.58 24.30
C PRO A 166 16.37 25.25 23.30
N TYR A 167 16.82 26.25 22.52
CA TYR A 167 17.85 26.13 21.49
C TYR A 167 18.87 27.28 21.62
N PRO A 168 19.69 27.31 22.69
CA PRO A 168 20.63 28.41 22.95
C PRO A 168 21.70 28.56 21.86
N ASN A 169 21.99 27.48 21.13
CA ASN A 169 22.92 27.47 19.99
C ASN A 169 22.22 27.68 18.64
N GLY A 170 20.93 28.03 18.64
CA GLY A 170 20.10 28.11 17.45
C GLY A 170 19.67 26.74 16.90
N LEU A 171 18.95 26.78 15.79
CA LEU A 171 18.50 25.59 15.07
C LEU A 171 19.56 25.12 14.09
N ILE A 172 19.70 23.81 13.92
CA ILE A 172 20.56 23.23 12.89
C ILE A 172 19.96 23.58 11.52
N PRO A 173 20.70 24.23 10.62
CA PRO A 173 20.18 24.67 9.33
C PRO A 173 19.96 23.48 8.38
N ILE A 174 19.05 23.69 7.43
CA ILE A 174 18.87 22.79 6.29
C ILE A 174 20.05 23.00 5.33
N VAL A 175 20.66 21.91 4.86
CA VAL A 175 21.84 21.93 3.99
C VAL A 175 21.53 21.69 2.51
N GLY A 176 20.28 21.35 2.19
CA GLY A 176 19.83 21.02 0.84
C GLY A 176 20.64 19.86 0.26
N ASN A 177 21.14 20.07 -0.95
CA ASN A 177 21.98 19.12 -1.69
C ASN A 177 23.50 19.33 -1.47
N ALA A 178 23.92 20.22 -0.55
CA ALA A 178 25.33 20.60 -0.40
C ALA A 178 26.24 19.41 -0.04
N ALA A 179 25.73 18.42 0.69
CA ALA A 179 26.46 17.20 1.02
C ALA A 179 26.61 16.23 -0.17
N GLY A 180 25.90 16.46 -1.28
CA GLY A 180 25.95 15.62 -2.48
C GLY A 180 25.75 14.13 -2.15
N LEU A 181 26.65 13.28 -2.65
CA LEU A 181 26.61 11.83 -2.41
C LEU A 181 26.90 11.43 -0.95
N ALA A 182 27.39 12.33 -0.11
CA ALA A 182 27.54 12.08 1.33
C ALA A 182 26.22 12.21 2.11
N THR A 183 25.15 12.70 1.46
CA THR A 183 23.84 12.88 2.08
C THR A 183 23.31 11.54 2.61
N GLY A 184 22.99 11.52 3.91
CA GLY A 184 22.36 10.38 4.57
C GLY A 184 23.27 9.20 4.88
N ILE A 185 24.58 9.30 4.63
CA ILE A 185 25.53 8.26 5.03
C ILE A 185 25.41 8.01 6.55
N GLY A 186 25.22 6.74 6.92
CA GLY A 186 25.01 6.30 8.28
C GLY A 186 23.54 6.22 8.71
N GLN A 187 22.61 6.69 7.88
CA GLN A 187 21.19 6.72 8.17
C GLN A 187 20.40 5.73 7.30
N GLY A 188 19.12 5.54 7.65
CA GLY A 188 18.17 4.81 6.81
C GLY A 188 17.56 5.76 5.80
N LEU A 189 17.57 5.38 4.54
CA LEU A 189 16.99 6.19 3.46
C LEU A 189 15.58 5.70 3.12
N SER A 190 14.68 6.65 2.93
CA SER A 190 13.35 6.42 2.37
C SER A 190 13.21 7.34 1.17
N LEU A 191 13.16 6.78 -0.03
CA LEU A 191 13.36 7.48 -1.30
C LEU A 191 12.25 7.11 -2.29
N PRO A 192 11.88 7.99 -3.24
CA PRO A 192 11.01 7.60 -4.33
C PRO A 192 11.75 6.61 -5.24
N ASP A 193 11.03 5.63 -5.76
CA ASP A 193 11.51 4.79 -6.83
C ASP A 193 11.54 5.58 -8.15
N ARG A 194 12.75 5.82 -8.68
CA ARG A 194 12.94 6.57 -9.93
C ARG A 194 12.32 5.84 -11.12
N ASP A 195 12.28 4.52 -11.09
CA ASP A 195 11.89 3.71 -12.23
C ASP A 195 10.40 3.32 -12.18
N ALA A 196 9.66 3.79 -11.16
CA ALA A 196 8.24 3.54 -10.99
C ALA A 196 7.39 4.06 -12.14
N ARG A 197 6.56 3.18 -12.72
CA ARG A 197 5.61 3.50 -13.79
C ARG A 197 4.22 3.81 -13.24
N SER A 198 3.34 4.31 -14.10
CA SER A 198 1.95 4.58 -13.76
C SER A 198 1.12 3.30 -13.70
N GLY A 199 0.45 3.06 -12.57
CA GLY A 199 -0.53 2.01 -12.45
C GLY A 199 -1.71 2.20 -13.38
N TYR A 200 -2.35 1.10 -13.79
CA TYR A 200 -3.60 1.15 -14.55
C TYR A 200 -4.49 -0.06 -14.26
N VAL A 201 -5.79 0.11 -14.46
CA VAL A 201 -6.80 -0.94 -14.30
C VAL A 201 -7.55 -1.15 -15.60
N GLN A 202 -7.67 -2.42 -15.99
CA GLN A 202 -8.57 -2.86 -17.04
C GLN A 202 -9.88 -3.29 -16.35
N GLN A 203 -10.99 -2.65 -16.66
CA GLN A 203 -12.30 -3.00 -16.11
C GLN A 203 -13.18 -3.57 -17.21
N TYR A 204 -13.99 -4.56 -16.86
CA TYR A 204 -14.98 -5.14 -17.76
C TYR A 204 -16.24 -5.52 -17.02
N SER A 205 -17.38 -5.38 -17.69
CA SER A 205 -18.66 -5.81 -17.18
C SER A 205 -19.51 -6.47 -18.26
N PHE A 206 -20.42 -7.33 -17.82
CA PHE A 206 -21.43 -7.96 -18.66
C PHE A 206 -22.69 -8.16 -17.83
N ASP A 207 -23.83 -7.73 -18.36
CA ASP A 207 -25.12 -7.73 -17.68
C ASP A 207 -26.22 -8.22 -18.61
N ILE A 208 -27.10 -9.07 -18.08
CA ILE A 208 -28.35 -9.48 -18.73
C ILE A 208 -29.52 -9.17 -17.81
N GLN A 209 -30.54 -8.52 -18.36
CA GLN A 209 -31.78 -8.18 -17.68
C GLN A 209 -32.96 -8.69 -18.50
N ARG A 210 -33.90 -9.38 -17.84
CA ARG A 210 -35.12 -9.89 -18.49
C ARG A 210 -36.36 -9.60 -17.66
N GLN A 211 -37.38 -9.06 -18.31
CA GLN A 211 -38.74 -9.02 -17.79
C GLN A 211 -39.38 -10.40 -17.91
N LEU A 212 -39.84 -10.92 -16.79
CA LEU A 212 -40.59 -12.17 -16.66
C LEU A 212 -42.10 -11.86 -16.55
N PRO A 213 -42.98 -12.87 -16.65
CA PRO A 213 -44.42 -12.69 -16.42
C PRO A 213 -44.73 -12.04 -15.06
N ALA A 214 -45.94 -11.49 -14.91
CA ALA A 214 -46.40 -10.85 -13.67
C ALA A 214 -45.57 -9.64 -13.18
N GLY A 215 -44.83 -8.97 -14.09
CA GLY A 215 -44.10 -7.75 -13.78
C GLY A 215 -42.75 -7.97 -13.10
N PHE A 216 -42.31 -9.21 -12.94
CA PHE A 216 -40.99 -9.52 -12.38
C PHE A 216 -39.87 -9.12 -13.35
N VAL A 217 -38.76 -8.63 -12.80
CA VAL A 217 -37.54 -8.34 -13.56
C VAL A 217 -36.37 -9.06 -12.90
N LEU A 218 -35.71 -9.93 -13.66
CA LEU A 218 -34.51 -10.64 -13.22
C LEU A 218 -33.29 -10.02 -13.91
N GLY A 219 -32.23 -9.76 -13.13
CA GLY A 219 -30.94 -9.29 -13.64
C GLY A 219 -29.81 -10.18 -13.13
N ALA A 220 -28.85 -10.48 -14.00
CA ALA A 220 -27.59 -11.12 -13.65
C ALA A 220 -26.45 -10.33 -14.28
N GLY A 221 -25.43 -10.00 -13.48
CA GLY A 221 -24.31 -9.16 -13.89
C GLY A 221 -22.99 -9.72 -13.39
N TYR A 222 -21.93 -9.50 -14.17
CA TYR A 222 -20.57 -9.84 -13.83
C TYR A 222 -19.69 -8.61 -14.06
N VAL A 223 -18.85 -8.29 -13.07
CA VAL A 223 -17.88 -7.19 -13.12
C VAL A 223 -16.52 -7.72 -12.69
N GLY A 224 -15.49 -7.41 -13.47
CA GLY A 224 -14.11 -7.76 -13.16
C GLY A 224 -13.15 -6.61 -13.43
N SER A 225 -12.00 -6.70 -12.78
CA SER A 225 -10.92 -5.71 -12.91
C SER A 225 -9.55 -6.40 -12.87
N LYS A 226 -8.60 -5.93 -13.67
CA LYS A 226 -7.20 -6.35 -13.63
C LYS A 226 -6.31 -5.13 -13.49
N SER A 227 -5.67 -4.99 -12.34
CA SER A 227 -4.77 -3.88 -12.05
C SER A 227 -3.32 -4.28 -12.28
N LEU A 228 -2.54 -3.40 -12.91
CA LEU A 228 -1.12 -3.61 -13.22
C LEU A 228 -0.29 -2.41 -12.76
N GLN A 229 1.01 -2.64 -12.51
CA GLN A 229 1.97 -1.59 -12.12
C GLN A 229 1.51 -0.82 -10.88
N LEU A 230 0.96 -1.55 -9.90
CA LEU A 230 0.47 -0.94 -8.67
C LEU A 230 1.66 -0.47 -7.83
N ALA A 231 1.58 0.76 -7.33
CA ALA A 231 2.56 1.29 -6.41
C ALA A 231 2.57 0.47 -5.10
N GLN A 232 3.76 0.20 -4.60
CA GLN A 232 4.04 -0.42 -3.31
C GLN A 232 5.16 0.37 -2.64
N ASP A 233 4.94 0.67 -1.36
CA ASP A 233 5.95 1.28 -0.51
C ASP A 233 6.77 0.22 0.21
N GLY A 234 7.99 0.57 0.64
CA GLY A 234 8.76 -0.29 1.54
C GLY A 234 9.73 -1.27 0.87
N ARG A 235 10.06 -1.11 -0.41
CA ARG A 235 11.04 -1.98 -1.10
C ARG A 235 12.47 -1.62 -0.69
N ASN A 236 13.03 -2.36 0.26
CA ASN A 236 14.42 -2.14 0.69
C ASN A 236 15.42 -2.76 -0.30
N ILE A 237 16.03 -1.94 -1.15
CA ILE A 237 17.07 -2.37 -2.10
C ILE A 237 18.42 -2.62 -1.41
N ASN A 238 18.56 -2.23 -0.14
CA ASN A 238 19.71 -2.53 0.68
C ASN A 238 19.50 -3.77 1.57
N GLN A 239 18.61 -4.68 1.15
CA GLN A 239 18.44 -5.98 1.82
C GLN A 239 19.72 -6.83 1.63
N LEU A 240 20.11 -7.57 2.66
CA LEU A 240 21.22 -8.52 2.58
C LEU A 240 20.93 -9.56 1.49
N ALA A 241 21.93 -9.83 0.65
CA ALA A 241 21.78 -10.75 -0.46
C ALA A 241 21.52 -12.20 0.04
N PRO A 242 20.60 -12.96 -0.60
CA PRO A 242 20.19 -14.28 -0.12
C PRO A 242 21.34 -15.29 0.06
N GLU A 243 22.43 -15.17 -0.71
CA GLU A 243 23.60 -16.05 -0.58
C GLU A 243 24.24 -16.02 0.82
N PHE A 244 24.17 -14.88 1.51
CA PHE A 244 24.76 -14.71 2.84
C PHE A 244 23.89 -15.28 3.96
N LEU A 245 22.64 -15.63 3.68
CA LEU A 245 21.71 -16.17 4.69
C LEU A 245 22.20 -17.50 5.29
N SER A 246 22.99 -18.26 4.52
CA SER A 246 23.65 -19.48 4.97
C SER A 246 24.59 -19.28 6.18
N LEU A 247 25.06 -18.06 6.43
CA LEU A 247 25.88 -17.71 7.59
C LEU A 247 25.12 -17.76 8.91
N GLY A 248 23.78 -17.77 8.88
CA GLY A 248 22.93 -17.87 10.07
C GLY A 248 23.29 -16.84 11.14
N THR A 249 23.41 -17.27 12.40
CA THR A 249 23.68 -16.38 13.54
C THR A 249 25.02 -15.64 13.46
N ALA A 250 25.96 -16.07 12.61
CA ALA A 250 27.20 -15.33 12.38
C ALA A 250 26.94 -13.93 11.77
N LEU A 251 25.77 -13.71 11.15
CA LEU A 251 25.33 -12.40 10.65
C LEU A 251 25.09 -11.36 11.77
N ASN A 252 24.88 -11.81 13.01
CA ASN A 252 24.72 -10.93 14.17
C ASN A 252 26.05 -10.55 14.84
N GLN A 253 27.16 -11.17 14.44
CA GLN A 253 28.47 -10.90 15.03
C GLN A 253 28.90 -9.45 14.75
N SER A 254 29.40 -8.78 15.79
CA SER A 254 30.08 -7.50 15.65
C SER A 254 31.47 -7.74 15.06
N VAL A 255 31.77 -7.07 13.95
CA VAL A 255 33.07 -7.10 13.27
C VAL A 255 33.66 -5.69 13.25
N PRO A 256 34.99 -5.52 13.12
CA PRO A 256 35.60 -4.21 12.93
C PRO A 256 34.93 -3.47 11.77
N ASN A 257 34.63 -2.18 11.97
CA ASN A 257 33.98 -1.35 10.96
C ASN A 257 35.02 -0.62 10.10
N PRO A 258 35.18 -0.95 8.81
CA PRO A 258 36.14 -0.26 7.93
C PRO A 258 35.83 1.23 7.72
N MET A 259 34.59 1.66 7.98
CA MET A 259 34.13 3.04 7.82
C MET A 259 34.35 3.90 9.08
N PHE A 260 34.84 3.31 10.18
CA PHE A 260 35.03 4.03 11.43
C PHE A 260 35.99 5.23 11.27
N ASN A 261 35.61 6.40 11.79
CA ASN A 261 36.35 7.66 11.66
C ASN A 261 36.68 8.08 10.20
N ARG A 262 35.87 7.64 9.22
CA ARG A 262 35.99 8.02 7.81
C ARG A 262 34.89 8.96 7.31
N GLY A 263 33.96 9.34 8.18
CA GLY A 263 32.81 10.20 7.87
C GLY A 263 31.48 9.45 7.93
N GLY A 264 30.37 10.19 7.99
CA GLY A 264 29.04 9.63 8.20
C GLY A 264 28.58 9.65 9.66
N LEU A 265 27.29 9.36 9.88
CA LEU A 265 26.66 9.42 11.20
C LEU A 265 26.29 8.02 11.73
N LEU A 266 25.83 7.93 12.97
CA LEU A 266 25.17 6.75 13.54
C LEU A 266 25.91 5.41 13.27
N ASN A 267 25.30 4.51 12.49
CA ASN A 267 25.74 3.12 12.33
C ASN A 267 27.12 2.96 11.67
N VAL A 268 27.61 3.97 10.95
CA VAL A 268 28.97 3.93 10.37
C VAL A 268 30.00 4.64 11.26
N ALA A 269 29.56 5.34 12.31
CA ALA A 269 30.44 6.06 13.23
C ALA A 269 30.99 5.19 14.39
N GLY A 270 30.48 3.96 14.57
CA GLY A 270 30.98 3.02 15.57
C GLY A 270 32.25 2.27 15.13
N ALA A 271 33.09 1.87 16.09
CA ALA A 271 34.31 1.09 15.82
C ALA A 271 34.03 -0.35 15.35
N VAL A 272 32.84 -0.86 15.66
CA VAL A 272 32.34 -2.17 15.22
C VAL A 272 30.99 -2.02 14.56
N ILE A 273 30.66 -2.95 13.66
CA ILE A 273 29.41 -3.01 12.90
C ILE A 273 28.94 -4.46 12.81
N SER A 274 27.65 -4.72 12.64
CA SER A 274 27.20 -6.10 12.44
C SER A 274 27.70 -6.63 11.10
N ARG A 275 28.07 -7.92 11.05
CA ARG A 275 28.47 -8.59 9.81
C ARG A 275 27.38 -8.47 8.75
N SER A 276 26.12 -8.64 9.14
CA SER A 276 24.95 -8.45 8.25
C SER A 276 24.91 -7.07 7.60
N GLN A 277 25.21 -5.99 8.33
CA GLN A 277 25.20 -4.64 7.77
C GLN A 277 26.37 -4.43 6.79
N LEU A 278 27.55 -4.95 7.12
CA LEU A 278 28.74 -4.83 6.26
C LEU A 278 28.60 -5.57 4.93
N LEU A 279 27.86 -6.69 4.91
CA LEU A 279 27.62 -7.51 3.73
C LEU A 279 26.47 -7.02 2.83
N ARG A 280 25.80 -5.92 3.19
CA ARG A 280 24.74 -5.35 2.36
C ARG A 280 25.32 -4.67 1.11
N PRO A 281 24.51 -4.52 0.03
CA PRO A 281 24.95 -3.83 -1.19
C PRO A 281 25.43 -2.39 -0.97
N HIS A 282 24.81 -1.70 0.00
CA HIS A 282 25.14 -0.32 0.38
C HIS A 282 25.37 -0.26 1.91
N PRO A 283 26.51 -0.77 2.41
CA PRO A 283 26.75 -0.94 3.84
C PRO A 283 26.86 0.38 4.60
N GLN A 284 27.06 1.49 3.88
CA GLN A 284 27.09 2.84 4.43
C GLN A 284 25.72 3.40 4.80
N PHE A 285 24.61 2.75 4.40
CA PHE A 285 23.24 3.14 4.77
C PHE A 285 22.58 2.03 5.59
N THR A 286 21.81 2.38 6.62
CA THR A 286 21.16 1.38 7.50
C THR A 286 19.96 0.70 6.82
N SER A 287 19.41 1.36 5.81
CA SER A 287 18.44 0.84 4.84
C SER A 287 18.42 1.76 3.63
N VAL A 288 17.99 1.25 2.48
CA VAL A 288 17.64 2.08 1.32
C VAL A 288 16.30 1.59 0.82
N THR A 289 15.24 2.24 1.31
CA THR A 289 13.86 1.86 1.05
C THR A 289 13.29 2.71 -0.06
N LEU A 290 12.89 2.07 -1.15
CA LEU A 290 12.16 2.68 -2.24
C LEU A 290 10.66 2.65 -1.95
N ASN A 291 10.00 3.77 -2.24
CA ASN A 291 8.56 3.98 -2.12
C ASN A 291 7.96 4.28 -3.49
N ASN A 292 6.67 4.02 -3.64
CA ASN A 292 5.95 4.04 -4.92
C ASN A 292 6.52 3.07 -5.98
N SER A 293 7.24 2.02 -5.58
CA SER A 293 7.75 1.00 -6.51
C SER A 293 6.59 0.27 -7.21
N ASP A 294 6.67 0.04 -8.51
CA ASP A 294 5.63 -0.63 -9.30
C ASP A 294 5.85 -2.16 -9.44
N THR A 295 6.71 -2.72 -8.59
CA THR A 295 7.08 -4.14 -8.59
C THR A 295 5.95 -5.06 -8.14
N ASN A 296 4.87 -4.49 -7.63
CA ASN A 296 3.76 -5.21 -7.04
C ASN A 296 2.76 -5.71 -8.08
N ARG A 297 2.29 -6.96 -7.92
CA ARG A 297 1.35 -7.62 -8.82
C ARG A 297 0.28 -8.38 -8.01
N ALA A 298 -0.99 -8.22 -8.38
CA ALA A 298 -2.11 -8.93 -7.74
C ALA A 298 -3.29 -9.17 -8.68
N ILE A 299 -4.13 -10.18 -8.38
CA ILE A 299 -5.41 -10.41 -9.07
C ILE A 299 -6.59 -10.02 -8.16
N ALA A 300 -7.55 -9.26 -8.68
CA ALA A 300 -8.82 -8.91 -8.01
C ALA A 300 -10.03 -9.28 -8.89
N TYR A 301 -11.13 -9.70 -8.26
CA TYR A 301 -12.46 -9.80 -8.89
C TYR A 301 -13.47 -9.13 -7.97
N GLY A 302 -14.54 -8.53 -8.53
CA GLY A 302 -15.65 -7.97 -7.76
C GLY A 302 -15.36 -6.68 -6.97
N SER A 303 -14.21 -6.01 -7.19
CA SER A 303 -13.85 -4.76 -6.52
C SER A 303 -13.29 -3.70 -7.50
N VAL A 304 -13.64 -2.44 -7.24
CA VAL A 304 -13.24 -1.26 -8.01
C VAL A 304 -12.62 -0.25 -7.04
N GLY A 305 -11.29 -0.07 -7.05
CA GLY A 305 -10.64 0.95 -6.20
C GLY A 305 -9.15 0.69 -5.95
N ASN A 306 -8.35 1.75 -5.77
CA ASN A 306 -6.87 1.72 -5.73
C ASN A 306 -6.23 1.00 -4.52
N THR A 307 -7.00 0.45 -3.59
CA THR A 307 -6.49 -0.14 -2.34
C THR A 307 -6.25 -1.65 -2.47
N PHE A 308 -5.52 -2.05 -3.52
CA PHE A 308 -5.35 -3.47 -3.87
C PHE A 308 -4.24 -4.20 -3.07
N SER A 309 -3.47 -3.49 -2.23
CA SER A 309 -2.27 -4.02 -1.55
C SER A 309 -1.92 -3.34 -0.20
N SER A 310 -2.88 -3.03 0.66
CA SER A 310 -2.60 -2.21 1.87
C SER A 310 -2.24 -2.97 3.15
N THR A 311 -1.78 -4.22 3.11
CA THR A 311 -1.52 -4.95 4.38
C THR A 311 -0.04 -5.06 4.77
N VAL A 312 0.92 -4.92 3.85
CA VAL A 312 2.35 -5.06 4.20
C VAL A 312 3.26 -4.12 3.40
N ALA A 313 4.15 -3.42 4.10
CA ALA A 313 5.17 -2.57 3.50
C ALA A 313 6.26 -3.42 2.86
N GLY A 314 6.40 -3.32 1.54
CA GLY A 314 7.46 -3.95 0.74
C GLY A 314 7.34 -5.47 0.56
N PRO A 315 8.18 -6.05 -0.30
CA PRO A 315 8.33 -7.49 -0.41
C PRO A 315 9.05 -8.09 0.81
N GLN A 316 8.84 -9.39 1.07
CA GLN A 316 9.65 -10.16 2.04
C GLN A 316 11.10 -10.28 1.54
N ASN A 317 11.25 -10.52 0.25
CA ASN A 317 12.53 -10.66 -0.44
C ASN A 317 12.58 -9.68 -1.62
N ALA A 318 13.40 -8.63 -1.50
CA ALA A 318 13.56 -7.58 -2.51
C ALA A 318 14.28 -8.07 -3.78
N TYR A 319 14.97 -9.22 -3.71
CA TYR A 319 15.62 -9.88 -4.84
C TYR A 319 14.68 -10.79 -5.64
N ALA A 320 13.52 -11.13 -5.08
CA ALA A 320 12.53 -12.02 -5.70
C ALA A 320 11.11 -11.40 -5.67
N PRO A 321 10.90 -10.19 -6.22
CA PRO A 321 9.60 -9.50 -6.16
C PRO A 321 8.47 -10.27 -6.84
N GLU A 322 8.76 -11.20 -7.75
CA GLU A 322 7.79 -12.10 -8.36
C GLU A 322 7.10 -13.03 -7.35
N GLN A 323 7.74 -13.31 -6.21
CA GLN A 323 7.16 -14.09 -5.10
C GLN A 323 6.06 -13.31 -4.35
N GLU A 324 5.91 -12.01 -4.62
CA GLU A 324 4.82 -11.19 -4.09
C GLU A 324 3.52 -11.33 -4.89
N TYR A 325 3.53 -12.04 -6.02
CA TYR A 325 2.33 -12.25 -6.81
C TYR A 325 1.31 -13.11 -6.05
N SER A 326 0.15 -12.52 -5.73
CA SER A 326 -0.92 -13.21 -5.01
C SER A 326 -2.30 -12.63 -5.35
N LEU A 327 -3.38 -13.20 -4.78
CA LEU A 327 -4.67 -12.53 -4.78
C LEU A 327 -4.57 -11.16 -4.08
N SER A 328 -5.35 -10.19 -4.54
CA SER A 328 -5.46 -8.90 -3.87
C SER A 328 -6.17 -9.06 -2.51
N SER A 329 -5.81 -8.23 -1.53
CA SER A 329 -6.49 -8.18 -0.22
C SER A 329 -7.97 -7.79 -0.32
N VAL A 330 -8.43 -7.27 -1.45
CA VAL A 330 -9.84 -6.91 -1.70
C VAL A 330 -10.51 -7.81 -2.73
N HIS A 331 -9.92 -8.96 -3.04
CA HIS A 331 -10.45 -9.88 -4.04
C HIS A 331 -11.69 -10.62 -3.51
N SER A 332 -12.88 -10.30 -4.02
CA SER A 332 -14.16 -10.93 -3.68
C SER A 332 -14.78 -11.60 -4.92
N PRO A 333 -14.55 -12.90 -5.12
CA PRO A 333 -14.91 -13.58 -6.37
C PRO A 333 -16.41 -13.72 -6.59
N ASN A 334 -17.22 -13.78 -5.53
CA ASN A 334 -18.67 -13.92 -5.64
C ASN A 334 -19.35 -12.83 -4.82
N ARG A 335 -20.27 -12.10 -5.45
CA ARG A 335 -21.13 -11.13 -4.77
C ARG A 335 -22.53 -11.20 -5.36
N LEU A 336 -23.50 -11.55 -4.53
CA LEU A 336 -24.91 -11.53 -4.85
C LEU A 336 -25.55 -10.31 -4.18
N SER A 337 -26.15 -9.43 -4.97
CA SER A 337 -26.97 -8.33 -4.48
C SER A 337 -28.42 -8.59 -4.90
N MET A 338 -29.30 -8.77 -3.92
CA MET A 338 -30.74 -8.94 -4.13
C MET A 338 -31.45 -7.68 -3.67
N ALA A 339 -32.27 -7.11 -4.54
CA ALA A 339 -33.15 -5.99 -4.19
C ALA A 339 -34.58 -6.36 -4.56
N ILE A 340 -35.48 -6.28 -3.59
CA ILE A 340 -36.91 -6.51 -3.76
C ILE A 340 -37.62 -5.21 -3.43
N THR A 341 -38.35 -4.67 -4.40
CA THR A 341 -39.28 -3.58 -4.20
C THR A 341 -40.67 -4.12 -4.46
N TYR A 342 -41.54 -4.05 -3.45
CA TYR A 342 -42.95 -4.42 -3.57
C TYR A 342 -43.81 -3.19 -3.30
N GLU A 343 -44.49 -2.71 -4.33
CA GLU A 343 -45.51 -1.68 -4.17
C GLU A 343 -46.75 -2.30 -3.51
N LEU A 344 -47.02 -1.87 -2.28
CA LEU A 344 -48.18 -2.35 -1.55
C LEU A 344 -49.43 -1.87 -2.28
N PRO A 345 -50.42 -2.75 -2.53
CA PRO A 345 -51.68 -2.36 -3.18
C PRO A 345 -52.63 -1.61 -2.22
N LEU A 346 -52.08 -0.87 -1.26
CA LEU A 346 -52.82 -0.08 -0.28
C LEU A 346 -53.08 1.31 -0.85
N PHE A 347 -54.35 1.73 -0.80
CA PHE A 347 -54.77 3.09 -1.19
C PHE A 347 -54.30 3.54 -2.58
N LYS A 348 -54.14 2.62 -3.54
CA LYS A 348 -53.55 2.88 -4.87
C LYS A 348 -54.17 4.06 -5.63
N THR A 349 -55.46 4.34 -5.42
CA THR A 349 -56.19 5.43 -6.06
C THR A 349 -56.31 6.68 -5.19
N ASN A 350 -55.92 6.63 -3.93
CA ASN A 350 -55.97 7.76 -3.00
C ASN A 350 -54.73 8.62 -3.18
N ARG A 351 -54.91 9.84 -3.66
CA ARG A 351 -53.83 10.82 -3.90
C ARG A 351 -53.01 11.15 -2.65
N TYR A 352 -53.58 11.03 -1.45
CA TYR A 352 -52.95 11.42 -0.19
C TYR A 352 -52.33 10.25 0.58
N LEU A 353 -52.84 9.02 0.37
CA LEU A 353 -52.47 7.84 1.16
C LEU A 353 -51.85 6.70 0.32
N GLY A 354 -51.79 6.85 -1.01
CA GLY A 354 -51.19 5.88 -1.93
C GLY A 354 -49.66 5.98 -2.01
N GLY A 355 -49.03 5.05 -2.74
CA GLY A 355 -47.59 5.07 -3.02
C GLY A 355 -46.71 4.31 -2.02
N TRP A 356 -47.32 3.49 -1.16
CA TRP A 356 -46.57 2.64 -0.22
C TRP A 356 -45.73 1.60 -0.95
N SER A 357 -44.45 1.50 -0.59
CA SER A 357 -43.57 0.43 -1.05
C SER A 357 -42.76 -0.15 0.09
N ILE A 358 -42.53 -1.46 0.02
CA ILE A 358 -41.56 -2.16 0.86
C ILE A 358 -40.33 -2.39 0.01
N ASN A 359 -39.17 -1.98 0.53
CA ASN A 359 -37.88 -2.20 -0.10
C ASN A 359 -37.03 -3.08 0.81
N ALA A 360 -36.52 -4.18 0.27
CA ALA A 360 -35.57 -5.04 0.94
C ALA A 360 -34.34 -5.18 0.05
N VAL A 361 -33.16 -4.89 0.60
CA VAL A 361 -31.88 -5.09 -0.09
C VAL A 361 -31.03 -6.01 0.77
N SER A 362 -30.48 -7.05 0.16
CA SER A 362 -29.54 -7.96 0.80
C SER A 362 -28.31 -8.14 -0.08
N VAL A 363 -27.14 -8.16 0.55
CA VAL A 363 -25.86 -8.42 -0.12
C VAL A 363 -25.19 -9.60 0.57
N MET A 364 -24.84 -10.60 -0.23
CA MET A 364 -23.99 -11.72 0.17
C MET A 364 -22.72 -11.64 -0.65
N GLN A 365 -21.56 -11.77 -0.01
CA GLN A 365 -20.28 -11.71 -0.72
C GLN A 365 -19.25 -12.65 -0.12
N SER A 366 -18.36 -13.17 -0.96
CA SER A 366 -17.18 -13.90 -0.52
C SER A 366 -16.26 -12.99 0.28
N GLY A 367 -15.62 -13.58 1.28
CA GLY A 367 -14.64 -12.94 2.13
C GLY A 367 -13.34 -12.55 1.41
N TYR A 368 -12.60 -11.65 2.04
CA TYR A 368 -11.29 -11.21 1.56
C TYR A 368 -10.18 -12.21 1.93
N PRO A 369 -9.20 -12.44 1.04
CA PRO A 369 -8.01 -13.23 1.36
C PRO A 369 -7.24 -12.64 2.55
N LEU A 370 -6.75 -13.48 3.45
CA LEU A 370 -5.97 -13.03 4.60
C LEU A 370 -4.47 -13.03 4.35
N THR A 371 -3.76 -12.05 4.90
CA THR A 371 -2.29 -12.01 4.94
C THR A 371 -1.82 -12.61 6.25
N ILE A 372 -1.12 -13.75 6.19
CA ILE A 372 -0.56 -14.41 7.38
C ILE A 372 0.89 -13.95 7.55
N THR A 373 1.20 -13.45 8.74
CA THR A 373 2.53 -12.93 9.08
C THR A 373 3.08 -13.64 10.31
N GLN A 374 4.36 -13.43 10.59
CA GLN A 374 5.00 -13.76 11.85
C GLN A 374 5.85 -12.56 12.31
N PRO A 375 6.34 -12.55 13.57
CA PRO A 375 7.34 -11.57 14.01
C PRO A 375 8.53 -11.50 13.06
N ASN A 376 9.01 -10.28 12.83
CA ASN A 376 10.07 -10.02 11.86
C ASN A 376 11.46 -10.16 12.48
N ASP A 377 11.86 -11.40 12.73
CA ASP A 377 13.20 -11.75 13.21
C ASP A 377 14.30 -11.47 12.14
N ASN A 378 13.89 -11.19 10.90
CA ASN A 378 14.75 -10.88 9.75
C ASN A 378 14.88 -9.37 9.45
N SER A 379 14.44 -8.50 10.37
CA SER A 379 14.70 -7.05 10.24
C SER A 379 16.20 -6.74 10.11
N VAL A 380 17.06 -7.55 10.76
CA VAL A 380 18.53 -7.45 10.69
C VAL A 380 19.10 -7.67 9.28
N ILE A 381 18.45 -8.49 8.46
CA ILE A 381 18.83 -8.70 7.06
C ILE A 381 18.14 -7.71 6.12
N GLY A 382 17.35 -6.77 6.65
CA GLY A 382 16.66 -5.74 5.89
C GLY A 382 15.33 -6.18 5.28
N ALA A 383 14.75 -7.29 5.74
CA ALA A 383 13.40 -7.69 5.35
C ALA A 383 12.37 -6.79 6.05
N SER A 384 11.40 -6.27 5.29
CA SER A 384 10.34 -5.39 5.82
C SER A 384 9.31 -6.15 6.65
N HIS A 385 9.11 -7.44 6.35
CA HIS A 385 8.21 -8.31 7.08
C HIS A 385 8.63 -9.80 6.94
N MET A 386 8.00 -10.68 7.71
CA MET A 386 8.15 -12.12 7.56
C MET A 386 6.80 -12.82 7.45
N ARG A 387 6.79 -13.89 6.65
CA ARG A 387 5.70 -14.87 6.56
C ARG A 387 6.16 -16.21 7.12
N PRO A 388 5.24 -17.04 7.65
CA PRO A 388 5.55 -18.41 8.04
C PRO A 388 5.75 -19.32 6.83
N ASN A 389 6.17 -20.55 7.11
CA ASN A 389 6.15 -21.66 6.16
C ASN A 389 4.78 -22.33 6.16
N GLY A 390 4.32 -22.78 5.00
CA GLY A 390 3.17 -23.65 4.84
C GLY A 390 3.60 -25.11 4.99
N THR A 391 2.86 -25.87 5.79
CA THR A 391 3.13 -27.30 6.04
C THR A 391 2.51 -28.23 5.00
N GLY A 392 1.69 -27.67 4.09
CA GLY A 392 0.87 -28.42 3.13
C GLY A 392 -0.54 -28.76 3.64
N LEU A 393 -0.81 -28.54 4.93
CA LEU A 393 -2.16 -28.70 5.49
C LEU A 393 -3.04 -27.49 5.13
N SER A 394 -4.36 -27.72 5.06
CA SER A 394 -5.33 -26.65 4.81
C SER A 394 -5.42 -25.68 6.00
N ALA A 395 -5.35 -24.38 5.72
CA ALA A 395 -5.58 -23.33 6.71
C ALA A 395 -7.07 -23.18 7.10
N LYS A 396 -8.00 -23.73 6.30
CA LYS A 396 -9.44 -23.67 6.55
C LYS A 396 -9.84 -24.63 7.67
N VAL A 397 -10.60 -24.13 8.64
CA VAL A 397 -11.28 -24.94 9.65
C VAL A 397 -12.69 -25.29 9.16
N ASP A 398 -12.94 -26.58 8.92
CA ASP A 398 -14.23 -27.08 8.43
C ASP A 398 -15.18 -27.42 9.58
N LYS A 399 -15.68 -26.37 10.25
CA LYS A 399 -16.60 -26.46 11.39
C LYS A 399 -17.79 -25.50 11.24
N PRO A 400 -18.89 -25.67 11.98
CA PRO A 400 -19.94 -24.65 12.07
C PRO A 400 -19.40 -23.28 12.51
N PHE A 401 -20.07 -22.20 12.13
CA PHE A 401 -19.63 -20.82 12.42
C PHE A 401 -19.41 -20.57 13.93
N SER A 402 -20.34 -21.06 14.75
CA SER A 402 -20.30 -20.92 16.22
C SER A 402 -19.04 -21.52 16.85
N GLU A 403 -18.53 -22.61 16.28
CA GLU A 403 -17.34 -23.31 16.75
C GLU A 403 -16.04 -22.72 16.20
N ARG A 404 -16.12 -21.93 15.12
CA ARG A 404 -14.94 -21.25 14.54
C ARG A 404 -14.52 -20.02 15.32
N LEU A 405 -15.40 -19.42 16.14
CA LEU A 405 -15.12 -18.21 16.94
C LEU A 405 -13.81 -18.29 17.74
N ASN A 406 -13.45 -19.48 18.24
CA ASN A 406 -12.23 -19.74 19.01
C ASN A 406 -11.09 -20.40 18.21
N GLY A 407 -11.12 -20.30 16.88
CA GLY A 407 -10.10 -20.91 16.01
C GLY A 407 -10.53 -20.88 14.55
N TRP A 408 -10.49 -19.69 13.94
CA TRP A 408 -10.88 -19.50 12.54
C TRP A 408 -9.86 -20.06 11.56
N ILE A 409 -8.60 -20.12 11.98
CA ILE A 409 -7.47 -20.55 11.16
C ILE A 409 -6.88 -21.82 11.79
N ASN A 410 -6.61 -22.83 10.97
CA ASN A 410 -5.89 -24.02 11.42
C ASN A 410 -4.40 -23.67 11.62
N PRO A 411 -3.88 -23.63 12.85
CA PRO A 411 -2.47 -23.29 13.09
C PRO A 411 -1.52 -24.34 12.53
N ALA A 412 -1.93 -25.61 12.43
CA ALA A 412 -1.07 -26.68 11.90
C ALA A 412 -0.75 -26.50 10.40
N ALA A 413 -1.48 -25.64 9.69
CA ALA A 413 -1.17 -25.27 8.31
C ALA A 413 0.11 -24.44 8.17
N PHE A 414 0.64 -23.95 9.28
CA PHE A 414 1.79 -23.06 9.30
C PHE A 414 2.86 -23.56 10.28
N SER A 415 4.11 -23.23 9.98
CA SER A 415 5.24 -23.34 10.90
C SER A 415 6.08 -22.07 10.83
N GLN A 416 6.75 -21.72 11.93
CA GLN A 416 7.56 -20.50 11.98
C GLN A 416 8.76 -20.65 11.04
N ALA A 417 8.96 -19.67 10.16
CA ALA A 417 10.19 -19.56 9.39
C ALA A 417 11.32 -19.10 10.34
N PRO A 418 12.44 -19.83 10.44
CA PRO A 418 13.54 -19.46 11.33
C PRO A 418 14.21 -18.16 10.87
N GLN A 419 14.92 -17.51 11.80
CA GLN A 419 15.78 -16.37 11.47
C GLN A 419 16.75 -16.73 10.33
N PHE A 420 17.02 -15.75 9.46
CA PHE A 420 17.85 -15.88 8.26
C PHE A 420 17.26 -16.79 7.18
N THR A 421 15.95 -17.06 7.22
CA THR A 421 15.25 -17.74 6.12
C THR A 421 14.00 -16.97 5.71
N PHE A 422 13.57 -17.09 4.46
CA PHE A 422 12.29 -16.56 4.02
C PHE A 422 11.22 -17.64 4.12
N GLY A 423 10.02 -17.25 4.57
CA GLY A 423 8.86 -18.12 4.57
C GLY A 423 8.37 -18.41 3.17
N ASN A 424 7.78 -19.59 2.96
CA ASN A 424 7.31 -20.02 1.63
C ASN A 424 5.80 -19.78 1.38
N THR A 425 5.08 -19.17 2.32
CA THR A 425 3.66 -18.86 2.11
C THR A 425 3.47 -17.69 1.15
N SER A 426 2.41 -17.76 0.36
CA SER A 426 1.97 -16.66 -0.50
C SER A 426 1.59 -15.43 0.32
N ARG A 427 1.80 -14.23 -0.23
CA ARG A 427 1.44 -12.96 0.44
C ARG A 427 0.02 -12.92 0.99
N THR A 428 -0.96 -13.37 0.22
CA THR A 428 -2.33 -13.59 0.70
C THR A 428 -2.68 -15.06 0.57
N ASN A 429 -3.21 -15.67 1.62
CA ASN A 429 -3.62 -17.07 1.57
C ASN A 429 -4.87 -17.23 0.67
N PRO A 430 -4.79 -18.00 -0.43
CA PRO A 430 -5.92 -18.17 -1.35
C PRO A 430 -6.97 -19.16 -0.83
N GLN A 431 -6.59 -20.07 0.07
CA GLN A 431 -7.47 -21.09 0.63
C GLN A 431 -8.36 -20.54 1.75
N PHE A 432 -7.96 -19.45 2.39
CA PHE A 432 -8.62 -18.93 3.58
C PHE A 432 -9.05 -17.46 3.42
N ARG A 433 -10.34 -17.22 3.63
CA ARG A 433 -11.01 -15.94 3.44
C ARG A 433 -11.86 -15.60 4.66
N ALA A 434 -11.85 -14.33 5.08
CA ALA A 434 -12.72 -13.88 6.16
C ALA A 434 -14.04 -13.34 5.59
N GLU A 435 -15.14 -14.03 5.88
CA GLU A 435 -16.49 -13.69 5.39
C GLU A 435 -17.26 -12.85 6.43
N ALA A 436 -18.05 -11.88 5.96
CA ALA A 436 -19.04 -11.19 6.78
C ALA A 436 -20.33 -11.03 5.94
N LEU A 437 -21.42 -11.64 6.38
CA LEU A 437 -22.70 -11.71 5.65
C LEU A 437 -23.82 -11.04 6.44
N ASN A 438 -24.70 -10.33 5.72
CA ASN A 438 -25.86 -9.62 6.27
C ASN A 438 -27.15 -10.10 5.59
N PHE A 439 -27.57 -11.32 5.91
CA PHE A 439 -28.85 -11.90 5.46
C PHE A 439 -29.88 -12.01 6.60
N THR A 440 -29.43 -12.23 7.84
CA THR A 440 -30.31 -12.47 9.01
C THR A 440 -29.96 -11.60 10.21
N ASN A 441 -29.48 -10.37 10.02
CA ASN A 441 -29.01 -9.54 11.14
C ASN A 441 -27.85 -10.23 11.92
N THR A 442 -26.94 -10.88 11.19
CA THR A 442 -25.72 -11.47 11.73
C THR A 442 -24.68 -10.38 12.05
N PRO A 443 -23.99 -10.43 13.20
CA PRO A 443 -22.89 -9.52 13.52
C PRO A 443 -21.83 -9.54 12.40
N MET A 444 -21.35 -8.36 11.97
CA MET A 444 -20.17 -8.27 11.13
C MET A 444 -18.94 -8.24 12.03
N PHE A 445 -18.15 -9.30 12.02
CA PHE A 445 -16.92 -9.33 12.80
C PHE A 445 -15.75 -8.73 12.02
N ASN A 446 -14.75 -8.19 12.73
CA ASN A 446 -13.46 -7.87 12.12
C ASN A 446 -12.71 -9.17 11.75
N GLY A 447 -11.67 -9.04 10.92
CA GLY A 447 -10.80 -10.17 10.58
C GLY A 447 -10.14 -10.79 11.83
N PRO A 448 -9.85 -12.10 11.81
CA PRO A 448 -9.14 -12.75 12.91
C PRO A 448 -7.69 -12.24 12.98
N ASN A 449 -7.04 -12.40 14.13
CA ASN A 449 -5.60 -12.14 14.26
C ASN A 449 -4.82 -13.05 13.30
N THR A 450 -3.96 -12.47 12.46
CA THR A 450 -3.20 -13.20 11.43
C THR A 450 -1.70 -13.32 11.72
N THR A 451 -1.24 -12.94 12.92
CA THR A 451 0.16 -13.12 13.35
C THR A 451 0.33 -14.51 13.94
N PHE A 452 1.00 -15.42 13.24
CA PHE A 452 1.05 -16.85 13.53
C PHE A 452 1.53 -17.21 14.95
N THR A 453 2.49 -16.46 15.50
CA THR A 453 3.04 -16.72 16.84
C THR A 453 2.29 -16.00 17.96
N ASN A 454 1.28 -15.19 17.63
CA ASN A 454 0.50 -14.47 18.63
C ASN A 454 -0.45 -15.45 19.35
N PRO A 455 -0.57 -15.43 20.68
CA PRO A 455 -1.52 -16.29 21.41
C PRO A 455 -2.98 -16.13 20.95
N GLN A 456 -3.32 -15.02 20.31
CA GLN A 456 -4.64 -14.75 19.75
C GLN A 456 -4.79 -15.17 18.27
N PHE A 457 -3.80 -15.84 17.67
CA PHE A 457 -3.84 -16.23 16.26
C PHE A 457 -5.12 -16.99 15.91
N GLY A 458 -5.80 -16.56 14.84
CA GLY A 458 -7.07 -17.13 14.42
C GLY A 458 -8.28 -16.76 15.29
N LEU A 459 -8.11 -15.91 16.32
CA LEU A 459 -9.22 -15.40 17.13
C LEU A 459 -9.77 -14.08 16.58
N ILE A 460 -11.08 -13.92 16.65
CA ILE A 460 -11.78 -12.67 16.36
C ILE A 460 -12.07 -11.98 17.70
N SER A 461 -11.54 -10.77 17.91
CA SER A 461 -11.66 -10.03 19.17
C SER A 461 -12.52 -8.77 19.08
N SER A 462 -13.04 -8.43 17.90
CA SER A 462 -13.83 -7.21 17.70
C SER A 462 -14.89 -7.34 16.61
N GLN A 463 -15.90 -6.47 16.72
CA GLN A 463 -17.03 -6.35 15.81
C GLN A 463 -16.89 -5.08 14.95
N ALA A 464 -17.33 -5.13 13.69
CA ALA A 464 -17.14 -4.11 12.66
C ALA A 464 -18.41 -3.31 12.31
N ASN A 465 -19.58 -3.60 12.90
CA ASN A 465 -20.86 -2.95 12.53
C ASN A 465 -21.02 -1.55 13.13
N PHE A 466 -21.78 -0.70 12.43
CA PHE A 466 -22.58 0.37 13.04
C PHE A 466 -23.87 -0.20 13.67
N SER A 467 -24.44 0.49 14.66
CA SER A 467 -25.77 0.21 15.22
C SER A 467 -26.86 0.24 14.13
N ARG A 468 -28.03 -0.37 14.41
CA ARG A 468 -29.21 -0.38 13.53
C ARG A 468 -29.44 0.99 12.86
N LEU A 469 -29.45 1.03 11.53
CA LEU A 469 -29.92 2.20 10.76
C LEU A 469 -31.25 1.83 10.11
N VAL A 470 -32.35 2.22 10.76
CA VAL A 470 -33.70 2.17 10.19
C VAL A 470 -34.02 3.57 9.68
N GLN A 471 -34.04 3.75 8.37
CA GLN A 471 -34.45 5.01 7.76
C GLN A 471 -35.91 4.89 7.32
N LEU A 472 -36.81 5.53 8.07
CA LEU A 472 -38.20 5.73 7.66
C LEU A 472 -38.27 7.03 6.85
N GLY A 473 -38.48 6.90 5.53
CA GLY A 473 -38.70 8.05 4.65
C GLY A 473 -40.19 8.22 4.36
N VAL A 474 -40.79 9.30 4.85
CA VAL A 474 -42.13 9.75 4.43
C VAL A 474 -41.95 10.81 3.36
N ARG A 475 -42.51 10.59 2.17
CA ARG A 475 -42.44 11.54 1.05
C ARG A 475 -43.81 12.16 0.87
N PHE A 476 -43.95 13.43 1.24
CA PHE A 476 -45.15 14.21 0.96
C PHE A 476 -45.08 14.74 -0.48
N PHE A 477 -46.10 14.43 -1.27
CA PHE A 477 -46.35 15.10 -2.54
C PHE A 477 -47.52 16.07 -2.31
N LEU A 478 -47.25 17.37 -2.39
CA LEU A 478 -48.29 18.40 -2.44
C LEU A 478 -48.93 18.41 -3.83
#